data_AF-A0A8H3VKW8-F1
#
_entry.id   AF-A0A8H3VKW8-F1
#
_cell.length_a   1.000
_cell.length_b   1.000
_cell.length_c   1.000
_cell.angle_alpha   90.00
_cell.angle_beta   90.00
_cell.angle_gamma   90.00
#
_symmetry.space_group_name_H-M   'P 1'
#
loop_
_entity.id
_entity.type
_entity.pdbx_description
1 polymer ?
#
loop_
_entity_poly.entity_id
_entity_poly.type
_entity_poly.pdbx_seq_one_letter_code
_entity_poly.pdbx_strand_id
1 'polypeptide(L)'
;MVLGEHQDPVKEDAGRQEEEIDEDDLCPICQNLLYKPVITRCKHTLCESCMAHWADVSITPQMTVVGLQDEAAMFLPNEIETRCPMCRSPTTASIDGSRASKLSCQYPMTYPVREAEERNVGDNEAVVETLTLYIGNTHNRIRNGDTESRNKHEWTFFVRTSRNDLIEEVHIILHPTFRNCGIVQQWPPFEVRRLGWGTFNVYANVILKVGYSWVSSEAEDAGDGGKKGLLPLQWLLDFDGQGSQGRYRLKVKKERAGQEAELAAQREEVRRLWNRQREGDPDYVEQQALRL
;
A
#
# COMPACT_ATOMS: atom_id res chain seq x y z
N MET A 1 -5.57 47.17 75.07
CA MET A 1 -4.95 47.49 73.75
C MET A 1 -4.13 46.27 73.37
N VAL A 2 -4.81 45.20 72.95
CA VAL A 2 -5.11 44.80 71.56
C VAL A 2 -3.85 44.38 70.79
N LEU A 3 -3.73 43.06 70.74
CA LEU A 3 -3.10 42.14 69.78
C LEU A 3 -2.83 42.69 68.37
N GLY A 4 -1.77 42.19 67.74
CA GLY A 4 -1.52 42.33 66.31
C GLY A 4 -0.42 41.38 65.85
N GLU A 5 -0.76 40.08 65.78
CA GLU A 5 0.01 39.09 65.04
C GLU A 5 -0.01 39.47 63.54
N HIS A 6 1.16 39.58 62.92
CA HIS A 6 1.28 39.66 61.47
C HIS A 6 1.71 38.30 60.96
N GLN A 7 0.71 37.55 60.49
CA GLN A 7 0.86 36.32 59.72
C GLN A 7 1.08 36.72 58.27
N ASP A 8 2.26 36.39 57.73
CA ASP A 8 2.53 36.45 56.29
C ASP A 8 1.66 35.41 55.56
N PRO A 9 1.04 35.76 54.42
CA PRO A 9 0.25 34.80 53.67
C PRO A 9 1.18 33.85 52.91
N VAL A 10 1.11 32.57 53.27
CA VAL A 10 1.58 31.45 52.46
C VAL A 10 0.85 31.51 51.12
N LYS A 11 1.59 31.66 50.03
CA LYS A 11 1.06 31.48 48.67
C LYS A 11 0.66 30.02 48.50
N GLU A 12 -0.64 29.76 48.46
CA GLU A 12 -1.20 28.47 48.07
C GLU A 12 -0.83 28.19 46.61
N ASP A 13 -0.04 27.13 46.43
CA ASP A 13 0.17 26.44 45.16
C ASP A 13 -1.18 25.81 44.76
N ALA A 14 -1.83 26.41 43.77
CA ALA A 14 -3.08 25.91 43.21
C ALA A 14 -2.80 24.57 42.51
N GLY A 15 -3.02 23.48 43.25
CA GLY A 15 -2.82 22.12 42.78
C GLY A 15 -3.52 21.87 41.45
N ARG A 16 -2.71 21.60 40.41
CA ARG A 16 -3.17 20.85 39.23
C ARG A 16 -3.63 19.49 39.74
N GLN A 17 -4.93 19.28 39.85
CA GLN A 17 -5.48 17.95 40.07
C GLN A 17 -5.32 17.18 38.75
N GLU A 18 -4.31 16.33 38.68
CA GLU A 18 -4.16 15.35 37.60
C GLU A 18 -5.20 14.24 37.82
N GLU A 19 -5.97 13.91 36.78
CA GLU A 19 -6.90 12.79 36.82
C GLU A 19 -6.09 11.47 36.80
N GLU A 20 -6.32 10.61 37.79
CA GLU A 20 -5.75 9.27 37.80
C GLU A 20 -6.51 8.39 36.79
N ILE A 21 -5.81 7.88 35.78
CA ILE A 21 -6.39 7.10 34.68
C ILE A 21 -6.26 5.61 35.01
N ASP A 22 -7.37 4.87 34.93
CA ASP A 22 -7.37 3.42 35.10
C ASP A 22 -6.55 2.72 34.02
N GLU A 23 -5.78 1.68 34.37
CA GLU A 23 -4.94 0.93 33.43
C GLU A 23 -5.75 0.33 32.27
N ASP A 24 -6.99 -0.09 32.51
CA ASP A 24 -7.87 -0.64 31.47
C ASP A 24 -8.28 0.42 30.43
N ASP A 25 -8.22 1.70 30.79
CA ASP A 25 -8.58 2.83 29.92
C ASP A 25 -7.39 3.41 29.15
N LEU A 26 -6.19 2.86 29.37
CA LEU A 26 -4.99 3.19 28.61
C LEU A 26 -4.92 2.39 27.30
N CYS A 27 -4.44 3.05 26.25
CA CYS A 27 -4.11 2.37 25.01
C CYS A 27 -2.81 1.58 25.19
N PRO A 28 -2.77 0.27 24.87
CA PRO A 28 -1.55 -0.53 25.05
C PRO A 28 -0.41 -0.17 24.07
N ILE A 29 -0.67 0.70 23.08
CA ILE A 29 0.33 1.15 22.10
C ILE A 29 0.96 2.47 22.51
N CYS A 30 0.15 3.51 22.74
CA CYS A 30 0.67 4.83 23.10
C CYS A 30 0.74 5.07 24.63
N GLN A 31 0.19 4.16 25.43
CA GLN A 31 0.15 4.24 26.90
C GLN A 31 -0.56 5.48 27.46
N ASN A 32 -1.34 6.18 26.63
CA ASN A 32 -2.19 7.30 27.01
C ASN A 32 -3.65 6.87 27.09
N LEU A 33 -4.51 7.73 27.66
CA LEU A 33 -5.97 7.55 27.64
C LEU A 33 -6.46 7.26 26.21
N LEU A 34 -7.26 6.19 26.08
CA LEU A 34 -7.89 5.79 24.83
C LEU A 34 -8.69 6.96 24.23
N TYR A 35 -8.33 7.36 23.01
CA TYR A 35 -9.05 8.38 22.24
C TYR A 35 -9.62 7.76 20.99
N LYS A 36 -10.92 7.99 20.74
CA LYS A 36 -11.71 7.31 19.69
C LYS A 36 -11.38 5.81 19.62
N PRO A 37 -11.61 5.05 20.70
CA PRO A 37 -11.25 3.64 20.74
C PRO A 37 -11.87 2.86 19.59
N VAL A 38 -11.10 1.94 19.03
CA VAL A 38 -11.56 0.89 18.12
C VAL A 38 -11.42 -0.45 18.79
N ILE A 39 -12.37 -1.35 18.54
CA ILE A 39 -12.34 -2.73 19.01
C ILE A 39 -12.08 -3.68 17.84
N THR A 40 -11.11 -4.56 18.03
CA THR A 40 -10.75 -5.61 17.06
C THR A 40 -11.68 -6.82 17.18
N ARG A 41 -11.76 -7.69 16.16
CA ARG A 41 -12.53 -8.96 16.25
C ARG A 41 -12.06 -9.88 17.39
N CYS A 42 -10.79 -9.78 17.75
CA CYS A 42 -10.20 -10.49 18.88
C CYS A 42 -10.39 -9.78 20.24
N LYS A 43 -11.22 -8.73 20.27
CA LYS A 43 -11.65 -7.97 21.45
C LYS A 43 -10.56 -7.15 22.17
N HIS A 44 -9.46 -6.83 21.48
CA HIS A 44 -8.52 -5.84 21.96
C HIS A 44 -8.95 -4.43 21.54
N THR A 45 -8.80 -3.47 22.45
CA THR A 45 -9.16 -2.06 22.27
C THR A 45 -7.90 -1.20 22.16
N LEU A 46 -7.91 -0.28 21.19
CA LEU A 46 -6.78 0.59 20.83
C LEU A 46 -7.33 1.97 20.44
N CYS A 47 -6.52 3.03 20.43
CA CYS A 47 -6.91 4.27 19.75
C CYS A 47 -7.11 4.00 18.24
N GLU A 48 -8.04 4.71 17.61
CA GLU A 48 -8.25 4.66 16.15
C GLU A 48 -6.93 4.90 15.39
N SER A 49 -6.21 5.98 15.75
CA SER A 49 -4.92 6.34 15.15
C SER A 49 -3.84 5.27 15.37
N CYS A 50 -3.72 4.74 16.59
CA CYS A 50 -2.77 3.67 16.89
C CYS A 50 -3.04 2.39 16.09
N MET A 51 -4.31 2.00 15.93
CA MET A 51 -4.68 0.85 15.11
C MET A 51 -4.46 1.13 13.62
N ALA A 52 -4.76 2.33 13.14
CA ALA A 52 -4.51 2.73 11.75
C ALA A 52 -3.00 2.66 11.42
N HIS A 53 -2.17 3.28 12.26
CA HIS A 53 -0.72 3.23 12.12
C HIS A 53 -0.17 1.81 12.16
N TRP A 54 -0.69 0.97 13.08
CA TRP A 54 -0.32 -0.43 13.12
C TRP A 54 -0.77 -1.21 11.89
N ALA A 55 -1.99 -0.95 11.41
CA ALA A 55 -2.52 -1.55 10.19
C ALA A 55 -1.66 -1.16 8.98
N ASP A 56 -1.01 -0.01 8.99
CA ASP A 56 -0.08 0.40 7.94
C ASP A 56 1.19 -0.44 7.94
N VAL A 57 1.78 -0.73 9.11
CA VAL A 57 3.04 -1.50 9.21
C VAL A 57 2.87 -3.02 9.26
N SER A 58 1.67 -3.52 9.59
CA SER A 58 1.44 -4.94 9.90
C SER A 58 0.84 -5.78 8.77
N ILE A 59 0.62 -5.19 7.59
CA ILE A 59 0.18 -5.96 6.42
C ILE A 59 1.37 -6.72 5.85
N THR A 60 1.28 -8.04 5.90
CA THR A 60 2.06 -8.90 5.01
C THR A 60 1.29 -8.95 3.69
N PRO A 61 1.79 -8.40 2.59
CA PRO A 61 1.14 -8.58 1.30
C PRO A 61 1.17 -10.08 0.96
N GLN A 62 0.03 -10.74 1.09
CA GLN A 62 -0.13 -12.14 0.71
C GLN A 62 -0.92 -12.22 -0.59
N MET A 63 -0.33 -12.86 -1.59
CA MET A 63 -1.01 -13.17 -2.84
C MET A 63 -2.08 -14.23 -2.59
N THR A 64 -3.31 -13.98 -3.00
CA THR A 64 -4.39 -14.98 -3.02
C THR A 64 -4.74 -15.32 -4.45
N VAL A 65 -4.73 -16.61 -4.83
CA VAL A 65 -5.20 -17.05 -6.15
C VAL A 65 -6.71 -16.85 -6.24
N VAL A 66 -7.17 -16.24 -7.34
CA VAL A 66 -8.57 -15.84 -7.57
C VAL A 66 -8.97 -16.08 -9.03
N GLY A 67 -10.28 -16.00 -9.34
CA GLY A 67 -10.78 -16.28 -10.69
C GLY A 67 -10.48 -15.12 -11.65
N LEU A 68 -10.35 -15.40 -12.96
CA LEU A 68 -10.10 -14.37 -13.97
C LEU A 68 -11.22 -13.32 -14.10
N GLN A 69 -12.43 -13.65 -13.63
CA GLN A 69 -13.58 -12.74 -13.55
C GLN A 69 -13.54 -11.76 -12.37
N ASP A 70 -12.62 -11.92 -11.42
CA ASP A 70 -12.50 -11.01 -10.29
C ASP A 70 -11.88 -9.68 -10.72
N GLU A 71 -12.56 -8.57 -10.40
CA GLU A 71 -12.15 -7.22 -10.80
C GLU A 71 -11.33 -6.49 -9.72
N ALA A 72 -10.54 -5.50 -10.15
CA ALA A 72 -9.76 -4.64 -9.26
C ALA A 72 -10.62 -3.57 -8.59
N ALA A 73 -11.48 -4.00 -7.68
CA ALA A 73 -12.23 -3.11 -6.81
C ALA A 73 -11.30 -2.42 -5.80
N MET A 74 -11.60 -1.15 -5.52
CA MET A 74 -11.02 -0.43 -4.39
C MET A 74 -11.68 -0.93 -3.10
N PHE A 75 -10.86 -1.39 -2.15
CA PHE A 75 -11.32 -1.70 -0.80
C PHE A 75 -10.94 -0.55 0.12
N LEU A 76 -11.76 -0.28 1.14
CA LEU A 76 -11.40 0.69 2.17
C LEU A 76 -10.21 0.15 2.98
N PRO A 77 -9.29 1.02 3.48
CA PRO A 77 -8.14 0.59 4.30
C PRO A 77 -8.50 -0.34 5.45
N ASN A 78 -9.70 -0.16 6.01
CA ASN A 78 -10.23 -0.84 7.19
C ASN A 78 -10.78 -2.25 6.88
N GLU A 79 -10.99 -2.58 5.60
CA GLU A 79 -11.48 -3.88 5.11
C GLU A 79 -10.34 -4.86 4.83
N ILE A 80 -9.09 -4.40 4.90
CA ILE A 80 -7.90 -5.23 4.76
C ILE A 80 -7.62 -5.86 6.12
N GLU A 81 -7.68 -7.20 6.19
CA GLU A 81 -7.33 -7.92 7.42
C GLU A 81 -5.87 -7.62 7.78
N THR A 82 -5.66 -7.06 8.97
CA THR A 82 -4.33 -6.78 9.51
C THR A 82 -4.09 -7.65 10.74
N ARG A 83 -2.83 -7.82 11.15
CA ARG A 83 -2.55 -8.57 12.38
C ARG A 83 -2.86 -7.67 13.57
N CYS A 84 -3.59 -8.15 14.57
CA CYS A 84 -3.79 -7.40 15.81
C CYS A 84 -2.44 -7.11 16.49
N PRO A 85 -2.17 -5.88 16.99
CA PRO A 85 -0.92 -5.59 17.69
C PRO A 85 -0.74 -6.42 18.97
N MET A 86 -1.84 -6.77 19.63
CA MET A 86 -1.84 -7.44 20.93
C MET A 86 -1.64 -8.95 20.81
N CYS A 87 -2.32 -9.59 19.86
CA CYS A 87 -2.33 -11.06 19.76
C CYS A 87 -1.89 -11.59 18.38
N ARG A 88 -1.57 -10.72 17.43
CA ARG A 88 -1.12 -11.04 16.06
C ARG A 88 -2.11 -11.82 15.18
N SER A 89 -3.31 -12.09 15.67
CA SER A 89 -4.39 -12.73 14.91
C SER A 89 -4.92 -11.82 13.79
N PRO A 90 -5.26 -12.35 12.60
CA PRO A 90 -5.91 -11.59 11.54
C PRO A 90 -7.22 -10.95 12.00
N THR A 91 -7.34 -9.64 11.86
CA THR A 91 -8.44 -8.87 12.44
C THR A 91 -8.81 -7.66 11.59
N THR A 92 -10.05 -7.21 11.79
CA THR A 92 -10.53 -5.88 11.42
C THR A 92 -10.87 -5.14 12.71
N ALA A 93 -10.95 -3.81 12.65
CA ALA A 93 -11.30 -2.96 13.78
C ALA A 93 -12.52 -2.11 13.46
N SER A 94 -13.40 -1.93 14.44
CA SER A 94 -14.59 -1.07 14.36
C SER A 94 -14.59 -0.06 15.49
N ILE A 95 -15.10 1.15 15.22
CA ILE A 95 -15.21 2.22 16.22
C ILE A 95 -16.06 1.75 17.41
N ASP A 96 -15.55 1.98 18.62
CA ASP A 96 -16.21 1.70 19.90
C ASP A 96 -16.74 3.01 20.51
N GLY A 97 -17.86 3.50 19.96
CA GLY A 97 -18.43 4.80 20.34
C GLY A 97 -18.99 4.83 21.78
N SER A 98 -19.42 3.69 22.31
CA SER A 98 -19.90 3.61 23.70
C SER A 98 -18.75 3.78 24.66
N ARG A 99 -17.59 3.14 24.40
CA ARG A 99 -16.39 3.33 25.20
C ARG A 99 -15.86 4.75 25.09
N ALA A 100 -15.83 5.34 23.90
CA ALA A 100 -15.45 6.74 23.70
C ALA A 100 -16.28 7.70 24.58
N SER A 101 -17.61 7.50 24.58
CA SER A 101 -18.53 8.31 25.39
C SER A 101 -18.30 8.15 26.89
N LYS A 102 -18.04 6.91 27.35
CA LYS A 102 -17.72 6.63 28.75
C LYS A 102 -16.44 7.34 29.19
N LEU A 103 -15.38 7.23 28.39
CA LEU A 103 -14.07 7.85 28.69
C LEU A 103 -14.17 9.38 28.72
N SER A 104 -14.92 9.98 27.80
CA SER A 104 -15.14 11.44 27.79
C SER A 104 -15.89 11.94 29.03
N CYS A 105 -16.81 11.15 29.58
CA CYS A 105 -17.52 11.51 30.81
C CYS A 105 -16.69 11.25 32.07
N GLN A 106 -15.88 10.19 32.07
CA GLN A 106 -15.09 9.75 33.22
C GLN A 106 -13.82 10.59 33.41
N TYR A 107 -13.22 11.08 32.31
CA TYR A 107 -11.99 11.85 32.30
C TYR A 107 -12.16 13.20 31.58
N PRO A 108 -12.99 14.12 32.12
CA PRO A 108 -13.35 15.38 31.47
C PRO A 108 -12.16 16.33 31.28
N MET A 109 -11.08 16.22 32.05
CA MET A 109 -9.88 17.04 31.86
C MET A 109 -8.91 16.43 30.86
N THR A 110 -8.73 15.11 30.91
CA THR A 110 -7.74 14.39 30.09
C THR A 110 -8.22 14.15 28.65
N TYR A 111 -9.50 13.82 28.47
CA TYR A 111 -10.03 13.47 27.15
C TYR A 111 -9.95 14.62 26.13
N PRO A 112 -10.25 15.89 26.46
CA PRO A 112 -10.03 17.03 25.55
C PRO A 112 -8.56 17.28 25.21
N VAL A 113 -7.63 16.98 26.12
CA VAL A 113 -6.18 17.08 25.85
C VAL A 113 -5.79 16.08 24.77
N ARG A 114 -6.25 14.82 24.89
CA ARG A 114 -6.05 13.80 23.85
C ARG A 114 -6.64 14.22 22.50
N GLU A 115 -7.82 14.84 22.51
CA GLU A 115 -8.42 15.39 21.28
C GLU A 115 -7.53 16.46 20.62
N ALA A 116 -6.95 17.37 21.41
CA ALA A 116 -6.06 18.39 20.89
C ALA A 116 -4.75 17.81 20.35
N GLU A 117 -4.17 16.81 21.04
CA GLU A 117 -2.98 16.09 20.59
C GLU A 117 -3.19 15.44 19.22
N GLU A 118 -4.29 14.72 19.04
CA GLU A 118 -4.57 13.99 17.80
C GLU A 118 -4.86 14.93 16.62
N ARG A 119 -5.48 16.10 16.86
CA ARG A 119 -5.62 17.13 15.81
C ARG A 119 -4.27 17.65 15.32
N ASN A 120 -3.29 17.81 16.22
CA ASN A 120 -1.95 18.27 15.86
C ASN A 120 -1.12 17.19 15.13
N VAL A 121 -1.39 15.91 15.39
CA VAL A 121 -0.75 14.79 14.69
C VAL A 121 -1.28 14.65 13.26
N GLY A 122 -2.59 14.88 13.03
CA GLY A 122 -3.24 14.72 11.72
C GLY A 122 -2.66 15.59 10.59
N ASP A 123 -2.07 16.75 10.90
CA ASP A 123 -1.43 17.62 9.90
C ASP A 123 -0.03 17.13 9.47
N ASN A 124 0.54 16.18 10.19
CA ASN A 124 1.92 15.71 9.99
C ASN A 124 2.00 14.22 9.54
N GLU A 125 0.89 13.49 9.47
CA GLU A 125 0.89 12.07 9.14
C GLU A 125 0.77 11.83 7.62
N ALA A 126 1.65 10.99 7.07
CA ALA A 126 1.63 10.68 5.65
C ALA A 126 0.40 9.85 5.30
N VAL A 127 -0.36 10.26 4.28
CA VAL A 127 -1.59 9.58 3.87
C VAL A 127 -1.25 8.22 3.23
N VAL A 128 -1.77 7.14 3.82
CA VAL A 128 -1.65 5.79 3.27
C VAL A 128 -2.93 5.44 2.51
N GLU A 129 -2.78 5.13 1.22
CA GLU A 129 -3.85 4.72 0.32
C GLU A 129 -3.79 3.20 0.06
N THR A 130 -4.92 2.59 -0.28
CA THR A 130 -5.00 1.18 -0.67
C THR A 130 -4.91 1.00 -2.18
N LEU A 131 -4.28 -0.11 -2.60
CA LEU A 131 -4.17 -0.50 -3.99
C LEU A 131 -4.39 -2.00 -4.12
N THR A 132 -5.40 -2.41 -4.89
CA THR A 132 -5.59 -3.82 -5.26
C THR A 132 -4.85 -4.06 -6.57
N LEU A 133 -3.98 -5.06 -6.60
CA LEU A 133 -3.21 -5.45 -7.79
C LEU A 133 -3.51 -6.90 -8.13
N TYR A 134 -3.70 -7.19 -9.42
CA TYR A 134 -3.80 -8.53 -9.96
C TYR A 134 -2.61 -8.78 -10.88
N ILE A 135 -1.98 -9.92 -10.72
CA ILE A 135 -0.94 -10.43 -11.61
C ILE A 135 -1.41 -11.79 -12.12
N GLY A 136 -1.32 -12.02 -13.42
CA GLY A 136 -1.85 -13.25 -13.99
C GLY A 136 -1.59 -13.40 -15.46
N ASN A 137 -2.15 -14.44 -16.03
CA ASN A 137 -2.18 -14.59 -17.47
C ASN A 137 -3.49 -15.20 -17.95
N THR A 138 -3.92 -14.80 -19.14
CA THR A 138 -4.89 -15.57 -19.92
C THR A 138 -4.15 -16.55 -20.82
N HIS A 139 -4.86 -17.58 -21.28
CA HIS A 139 -4.33 -18.63 -22.12
C HIS A 139 -5.40 -19.15 -23.08
N ASN A 140 -5.00 -19.32 -24.35
CA ASN A 140 -5.76 -20.01 -25.37
C ASN A 140 -4.85 -21.01 -26.09
N ARG A 141 -5.35 -22.23 -26.28
CA ARG A 141 -4.63 -23.24 -27.05
C ARG A 141 -4.90 -23.07 -28.54
N ILE A 142 -3.84 -22.85 -29.32
CA ILE A 142 -3.93 -22.73 -30.77
C ILE A 142 -3.77 -24.11 -31.42
N ARG A 143 -4.61 -24.40 -32.41
CA ARG A 143 -4.41 -25.53 -33.32
C ARG A 143 -3.52 -25.08 -34.47
N ASN A 144 -2.26 -25.51 -34.47
CA ASN A 144 -1.38 -25.29 -35.62
C ASN A 144 -1.81 -26.23 -36.74
N GLY A 145 -2.69 -25.75 -37.63
CA GLY A 145 -2.94 -26.39 -38.91
C GLY A 145 -1.68 -26.27 -39.76
N ASP A 146 -0.99 -27.39 -39.96
CA ASP A 146 0.12 -27.60 -40.91
C ASP A 146 1.45 -26.87 -40.63
N THR A 147 1.67 -26.32 -39.44
CA THR A 147 2.97 -25.74 -39.03
C THR A 147 3.67 -26.62 -37.99
N GLU A 148 4.93 -27.02 -38.24
CA GLU A 148 5.77 -27.78 -37.29
C GLU A 148 6.10 -27.01 -35.98
N SER A 149 5.56 -25.80 -35.82
CA SER A 149 5.80 -24.95 -34.66
C SER A 149 5.36 -25.63 -33.37
N ARG A 150 6.28 -25.69 -32.40
CA ARG A 150 6.00 -26.17 -31.04
C ARG A 150 5.19 -25.18 -30.21
N ASN A 151 5.04 -23.94 -30.69
CA ASN A 151 4.27 -22.90 -30.01
C ASN A 151 2.78 -23.16 -30.20
N LYS A 152 2.14 -23.75 -29.19
CA LYS A 152 0.73 -24.14 -29.18
C LYS A 152 -0.11 -23.37 -28.17
N HIS A 153 0.53 -22.50 -27.39
CA HIS A 153 -0.08 -21.72 -26.32
C HIS A 153 0.03 -20.25 -26.70
N GLU A 154 -1.10 -19.61 -26.96
CA GLU A 154 -1.19 -18.15 -26.91
C GLU A 154 -1.51 -17.76 -25.48
N TRP A 155 -0.73 -16.84 -24.94
CA TRP A 155 -0.91 -16.37 -23.59
C TRP A 155 -0.72 -14.86 -23.52
N THR A 156 -1.48 -14.22 -22.64
CA THR A 156 -1.35 -12.79 -22.34
C THR A 156 -1.08 -12.66 -20.85
N PHE A 157 0.14 -12.29 -20.49
CA PHE A 157 0.46 -11.89 -19.12
C PHE A 157 -0.02 -10.47 -18.88
N PHE A 158 -0.53 -10.18 -17.69
CA PHE A 158 -1.02 -8.85 -17.34
C PHE A 158 -0.74 -8.50 -15.88
N VAL A 159 -0.62 -7.18 -15.63
CA VAL A 159 -0.73 -6.57 -14.31
C VAL A 159 -1.89 -5.58 -14.34
N ARG A 160 -2.91 -5.79 -13.50
CA ARG A 160 -4.07 -4.90 -13.41
C ARG A 160 -4.12 -4.28 -12.03
N THR A 161 -4.39 -2.98 -11.95
CA THR A 161 -4.45 -2.28 -10.66
C THR A 161 -5.76 -1.51 -10.52
N SER A 162 -6.22 -1.34 -9.28
CA SER A 162 -7.41 -0.52 -8.97
C SER A 162 -7.14 0.98 -9.11
N ARG A 163 -5.86 1.39 -9.13
CA ARG A 163 -5.40 2.79 -9.15
C ARG A 163 -4.23 2.95 -10.12
N ASN A 164 -4.54 2.91 -11.42
CA ASN A 164 -3.54 3.11 -12.49
C ASN A 164 -2.92 4.52 -12.44
N ASP A 165 -3.60 5.49 -11.83
CA ASP A 165 -3.11 6.86 -11.65
C ASP A 165 -1.89 6.95 -10.74
N LEU A 166 -1.63 5.94 -9.89
CA LEU A 166 -0.48 5.86 -8.99
C LEU A 166 0.71 5.11 -9.61
N ILE A 167 0.48 4.37 -10.69
CA ILE A 167 1.51 3.59 -11.38
C ILE A 167 2.17 4.48 -12.43
N GLU A 168 3.50 4.52 -12.39
CA GLU A 168 4.32 5.19 -13.40
C GLU A 168 4.53 4.25 -14.59
N GLU A 169 5.05 3.05 -14.32
CA GLU A 169 5.28 2.02 -15.34
C GLU A 169 5.43 0.63 -14.72
N VAL A 170 5.31 -0.39 -15.55
CA VAL A 170 5.53 -1.80 -15.20
C VAL A 170 6.62 -2.37 -16.10
N HIS A 171 7.68 -2.90 -15.50
CA HIS A 171 8.73 -3.62 -16.24
C HIS A 171 8.45 -5.10 -16.19
N ILE A 172 8.06 -5.67 -17.32
CA ILE A 172 7.77 -7.09 -17.49
C ILE A 172 9.02 -7.78 -18.02
N ILE A 173 9.53 -8.74 -17.26
CA ILE A 173 10.76 -9.49 -17.57
C ILE A 173 10.36 -10.95 -17.81
N LEU A 174 10.40 -11.33 -19.08
CA LEU A 174 10.22 -12.69 -19.58
C LEU A 174 11.51 -13.51 -19.43
N HIS A 175 11.40 -14.82 -19.65
CA HIS A 175 12.56 -15.70 -19.67
C HIS A 175 13.60 -15.25 -20.73
N PRO A 176 14.93 -15.38 -20.49
CA PRO A 176 15.97 -14.89 -21.41
C PRO A 176 15.95 -15.50 -22.82
N THR A 177 15.27 -16.63 -23.02
CA THR A 177 15.12 -17.25 -24.35
C THR A 177 14.21 -16.46 -25.29
N PHE A 178 13.45 -15.49 -24.78
CA PHE A 178 12.63 -14.60 -25.61
C PHE A 178 13.50 -13.48 -26.15
N ARG A 179 13.36 -13.18 -27.45
CA ARG A 179 13.85 -11.91 -28.00
C ARG A 179 13.08 -10.77 -27.31
N ASN A 180 13.79 -9.73 -26.89
CA ASN A 180 13.24 -8.60 -26.13
C ASN A 180 12.53 -9.10 -24.85
N CYS A 181 13.27 -9.80 -23.99
CA CYS A 181 12.74 -10.36 -22.75
C CYS A 181 12.37 -9.29 -21.71
N GLY A 182 12.92 -8.07 -21.80
CA GLY A 182 12.51 -6.93 -21.00
C GLY A 182 11.54 -6.02 -21.76
N ILE A 183 10.38 -5.76 -21.17
CA ILE A 183 9.31 -4.95 -21.76
C ILE A 183 8.89 -3.90 -20.75
N VAL A 184 8.91 -2.63 -21.13
CA VAL A 184 8.48 -1.51 -20.28
C VAL A 184 7.11 -1.04 -20.76
N GLN A 185 6.10 -1.10 -19.89
CA GLN A 185 4.74 -0.63 -20.15
C GLN A 185 4.43 0.59 -19.29
N GLN A 186 4.27 1.75 -19.91
CA GLN A 186 4.01 3.02 -19.23
C GLN A 186 2.51 3.32 -19.05
N TRP A 187 1.68 2.64 -19.83
CA TRP A 187 0.25 2.88 -19.83
C TRP A 187 -0.52 1.58 -19.66
N PRO A 188 -1.65 1.59 -18.92
CA PRO A 188 -2.53 0.43 -18.83
C PRO A 188 -3.00 0.04 -20.24
N PRO A 189 -3.20 -1.26 -20.52
CA PRO A 189 -3.45 -2.33 -19.55
C PRO A 189 -2.22 -3.15 -19.05
N PHE A 190 -0.99 -2.66 -19.19
CA PHE A 190 0.25 -3.30 -18.70
C PHE A 190 0.32 -4.82 -19.01
N GLU A 191 0.11 -5.17 -20.27
CA GLU A 191 0.02 -6.55 -20.71
C GLU A 191 1.04 -6.89 -21.80
N VAL A 192 1.37 -8.18 -21.91
CA VAL A 192 2.17 -8.71 -23.01
C VAL A 192 1.56 -10.01 -23.50
N ARG A 193 1.30 -10.07 -24.81
CA ARG A 193 0.86 -11.28 -25.51
C ARG A 193 2.01 -11.93 -26.27
N ARG A 194 2.15 -13.25 -26.14
CA ARG A 194 3.16 -14.05 -26.85
C ARG A 194 2.63 -15.46 -27.14
N LEU A 195 3.37 -16.16 -27.98
CA LEU A 195 3.22 -17.59 -28.21
C LEU A 195 4.31 -18.35 -27.46
N GLY A 196 3.96 -19.51 -26.90
CA GLY A 196 4.89 -20.36 -26.16
C GLY A 196 4.55 -21.84 -26.28
N TRP A 197 5.48 -22.67 -25.83
CA TRP A 197 5.36 -24.13 -25.81
C TRP A 197 5.27 -24.70 -24.39
N GLY A 198 5.56 -23.91 -23.36
CA GLY A 198 5.56 -24.32 -21.96
C GLY A 198 5.47 -23.12 -21.01
N THR A 199 5.31 -23.42 -19.72
CA THR A 199 5.17 -22.43 -18.65
C THR A 199 6.52 -22.02 -18.08
N PHE A 200 6.61 -20.79 -17.57
CA PHE A 200 7.81 -20.23 -16.95
C PHE A 200 7.41 -19.04 -16.07
N ASN A 201 8.33 -18.60 -15.21
CA ASN A 201 8.12 -17.41 -14.38
C ASN A 201 8.27 -16.14 -15.21
N VAL A 202 7.28 -15.27 -15.12
CA VAL A 202 7.35 -13.87 -15.55
C VAL A 202 7.54 -13.02 -14.31
N TYR A 203 8.52 -12.12 -14.35
CA TYR A 203 8.75 -11.14 -13.30
C TYR A 203 8.14 -9.80 -13.74
N ALA A 204 7.57 -9.07 -12.79
CA ALA A 204 7.02 -7.75 -13.02
C ALA A 204 7.47 -6.79 -11.91
N ASN A 205 8.22 -5.76 -12.28
CA ASN A 205 8.52 -4.66 -11.36
C ASN A 205 7.46 -3.58 -11.54
N VAL A 206 6.72 -3.26 -10.49
CA VAL A 206 5.66 -2.25 -10.51
C VAL A 206 6.21 -0.97 -9.89
N ILE A 207 6.33 0.09 -10.68
CA ILE A 207 6.95 1.34 -10.26
C ILE A 207 5.87 2.39 -10.01
N LEU A 208 5.91 3.01 -8.83
CA LEU A 208 5.00 4.10 -8.45
C LEU A 208 5.46 5.44 -9.01
N LYS A 209 4.50 6.34 -9.19
CA LYS A 209 4.79 7.75 -9.47
C LYS A 209 5.56 8.40 -8.33
N VAL A 210 6.29 9.46 -8.67
CA VAL A 210 6.98 10.32 -7.70
C VAL A 210 6.03 10.76 -6.59
N GLY A 211 6.54 10.79 -5.36
CA GLY A 211 5.75 11.16 -4.19
C GLY A 211 4.96 10.00 -3.60
N TYR A 212 5.11 8.77 -4.13
CA TYR A 212 4.52 7.57 -3.55
C TYR A 212 5.59 6.51 -3.24
N SER A 213 5.39 5.77 -2.16
CA SER A 213 6.23 4.65 -1.75
C SER A 213 5.38 3.43 -1.38
N TRP A 214 5.87 2.23 -1.67
CA TRP A 214 5.20 0.99 -1.29
C TRP A 214 5.37 0.75 0.22
N VAL A 215 4.25 0.48 0.89
CA VAL A 215 4.26 0.01 2.28
C VAL A 215 4.39 -1.52 2.27
N SER A 216 5.55 -1.99 1.83
CA SER A 216 5.91 -3.42 1.77
C SER A 216 7.35 -3.62 2.23
N SER A 217 7.64 -4.78 2.83
CA SER A 217 9.01 -5.23 3.12
C SER A 217 9.75 -5.72 1.89
N GLU A 218 9.02 -6.13 0.85
CA GLU A 218 9.56 -6.62 -0.43
C GLU A 218 9.83 -5.47 -1.41
N ALA A 219 9.44 -4.25 -1.07
CA ALA A 219 9.66 -3.09 -1.92
C ALA A 219 11.13 -2.65 -1.90
N GLU A 220 11.61 -2.28 -3.08
CA GLU A 220 12.97 -1.84 -3.34
C GLU A 220 12.99 -0.37 -3.79
N ASP A 221 14.17 0.24 -3.73
CA ASP A 221 14.36 1.59 -4.22
C ASP A 221 14.27 1.59 -5.75
N ALA A 222 13.46 2.49 -6.30
CA ALA A 222 13.39 2.67 -7.74
C ALA A 222 14.72 3.28 -8.24
N GLY A 223 15.15 2.91 -9.44
CA GLY A 223 16.43 3.33 -10.04
C GLY A 223 16.58 4.86 -10.23
N ASP A 224 15.51 5.60 -9.98
CA ASP A 224 15.41 7.06 -10.00
C ASP A 224 15.42 7.69 -8.60
N GLY A 225 15.91 6.96 -7.59
CA GLY A 225 16.09 7.45 -6.22
C GLY A 225 14.82 7.45 -5.36
N GLY A 226 13.70 6.93 -5.87
CA GLY A 226 12.47 6.78 -5.09
C GLY A 226 12.59 5.66 -4.07
N LYS A 227 12.70 6.00 -2.78
CA LYS A 227 12.76 4.99 -1.70
C LYS A 227 11.52 4.10 -1.71
N LYS A 228 11.71 2.78 -1.74
CA LYS A 228 10.61 1.80 -1.86
C LYS A 228 9.62 2.11 -3.00
N GLY A 229 10.09 2.71 -4.10
CA GLY A 229 9.25 3.06 -5.24
C GLY A 229 8.92 1.89 -6.16
N LEU A 230 9.62 0.76 -6.01
CA LEU A 230 9.51 -0.43 -6.85
C LEU A 230 9.01 -1.62 -6.04
N LEU A 231 8.03 -2.36 -6.57
CA LEU A 231 7.58 -3.63 -6.00
C LEU A 231 7.84 -4.78 -6.99
N PRO A 232 8.76 -5.72 -6.68
CA PRO A 232 9.00 -6.87 -7.52
C PRO A 232 7.93 -7.93 -7.28
N LEU A 233 7.33 -8.42 -8.37
CA LEU A 233 6.33 -9.49 -8.37
C LEU A 233 6.77 -10.62 -9.29
N GLN A 234 6.29 -11.83 -9.00
CA GLN A 234 6.56 -13.02 -9.80
C GLN A 234 5.27 -13.79 -10.04
N TRP A 235 5.09 -14.28 -11.26
CA TRP A 235 3.98 -15.16 -11.64
C TRP A 235 4.45 -16.31 -12.51
N LEU A 236 4.05 -17.54 -12.14
CA LEU A 236 4.23 -18.70 -13.00
C LEU A 236 3.08 -18.75 -13.99
N LEU A 237 3.38 -18.71 -15.29
CA LEU A 237 2.34 -18.82 -16.32
C LEU A 237 1.49 -20.09 -16.11
N ASP A 238 0.18 -19.92 -16.17
CA ASP A 238 -0.81 -20.98 -16.06
C ASP A 238 -1.48 -21.22 -17.40
N PHE A 239 -1.31 -22.42 -17.96
CA PHE A 239 -1.93 -22.84 -19.21
C PHE A 239 -3.11 -23.81 -18.99
N ASP A 240 -3.53 -24.03 -17.75
CA ASP A 240 -4.72 -24.79 -17.45
C ASP A 240 -5.96 -23.93 -17.77
N GLY A 241 -6.90 -24.51 -18.53
CA GLY A 241 -8.09 -23.80 -18.97
C GLY A 241 -7.76 -22.49 -19.71
N GLN A 242 -8.32 -21.39 -19.19
CA GLN A 242 -8.12 -20.02 -19.72
C GLN A 242 -6.97 -19.27 -19.02
N GLY A 243 -6.22 -19.93 -18.14
CA GLY A 243 -5.22 -19.32 -17.26
C GLY A 243 -5.81 -18.90 -15.90
N SER A 244 -5.00 -18.22 -15.09
CA SER A 244 -5.37 -17.79 -13.74
C SER A 244 -4.69 -16.49 -13.34
N GLN A 245 -5.09 -15.94 -12.19
CA GLN A 245 -4.50 -14.74 -11.62
C GLN A 245 -4.41 -14.81 -10.09
N GLY A 246 -3.45 -14.07 -9.55
CA GLY A 246 -3.30 -13.80 -8.12
C GLY A 246 -3.68 -12.35 -7.83
N ARG A 247 -4.28 -12.13 -6.67
CA ARG A 247 -4.61 -10.81 -6.13
C ARG A 247 -3.71 -10.46 -4.95
N TYR A 248 -3.17 -9.26 -4.99
CA TYR A 248 -2.50 -8.58 -3.90
C TYR A 248 -3.38 -7.43 -3.39
N ARG A 249 -3.42 -7.27 -2.06
CA ARG A 249 -3.96 -6.09 -1.39
C ARG A 249 -2.78 -5.33 -0.81
N LEU A 250 -2.47 -4.20 -1.43
CA LEU A 250 -1.27 -3.41 -1.16
C LEU A 250 -1.65 -2.06 -0.55
N LYS A 251 -0.65 -1.42 0.04
CA LYS A 251 -0.73 -0.05 0.54
C LYS A 251 0.39 0.79 -0.05
N VAL A 252 0.06 2.04 -0.34
CA VAL A 252 1.00 3.04 -0.85
C VAL A 252 0.93 4.26 0.04
N LYS A 253 2.08 4.81 0.40
CA LYS A 253 2.20 5.99 1.24
C LYS A 253 2.51 7.18 0.34
N LYS A 254 1.77 8.28 0.51
CA LYS A 254 2.07 9.56 -0.14
C LYS A 254 3.12 10.30 0.68
N GLU A 255 4.29 10.51 0.10
CA GLU A 255 5.38 11.32 0.68
C GLU A 255 5.03 12.82 0.55
N ARG A 256 5.54 13.66 1.45
CA ARG A 256 5.11 15.08 1.55
C ARG A 256 5.45 15.90 0.29
N ALA A 257 4.54 16.80 -0.07
CA ALA A 257 4.71 17.77 -1.14
C ALA A 257 5.88 18.73 -0.83
N GLY A 258 6.84 18.83 -1.75
CA GLY A 258 8.00 19.74 -1.64
C GLY A 258 9.21 19.36 -2.49
N GLN A 259 9.33 18.10 -2.91
CA GLN A 259 10.41 17.62 -3.79
C GLN A 259 9.90 17.06 -5.14
N GLU A 260 8.58 17.07 -5.35
CA GLU A 260 7.90 16.43 -6.48
C GLU A 260 8.33 17.02 -7.83
N ALA A 261 8.45 18.33 -7.94
CA ALA A 261 8.81 19.00 -9.20
C ALA A 261 10.27 18.77 -9.60
N GLU A 262 11.20 18.77 -8.63
CA GLU A 262 12.63 18.58 -8.88
C GLU A 262 12.95 17.10 -9.19
N LEU A 263 12.34 16.16 -8.46
CA LEU A 263 12.42 14.73 -8.76
C LEU A 263 11.76 14.40 -10.11
N ALA A 264 10.63 15.02 -10.44
CA ALA A 264 10.00 14.86 -11.76
C ALA A 264 10.89 15.38 -12.89
N ALA A 265 11.58 16.51 -12.70
CA ALA A 265 12.49 17.07 -13.71
C ALA A 265 13.74 16.20 -13.94
N GLN A 266 14.39 15.74 -12.86
CA GLN A 266 15.53 14.81 -12.95
C GLN A 266 15.11 13.49 -13.63
N ARG A 267 13.88 13.02 -13.38
CA ARG A 267 13.32 11.81 -14.01
C ARG A 267 12.96 12.00 -15.47
N GLU A 268 12.42 13.15 -15.87
CA GLU A 268 12.17 13.50 -17.27
C GLU A 268 13.50 13.48 -18.07
N GLU A 269 14.60 13.92 -17.45
CA GLU A 269 15.93 13.88 -18.05
C GLU A 269 16.48 12.46 -18.21
N VAL A 270 16.38 11.62 -17.17
CA VAL A 270 16.71 10.18 -17.26
C VAL A 270 15.83 9.50 -18.31
N ARG A 271 14.53 9.81 -18.36
CA ARG A 271 13.58 9.29 -19.34
C ARG A 271 13.97 9.68 -20.78
N ARG A 272 14.39 10.93 -21.02
CA ARG A 272 14.90 11.37 -22.33
C ARG A 272 16.18 10.64 -22.72
N LEU A 273 17.02 10.26 -21.77
CA LEU A 273 18.21 9.46 -22.04
C LEU A 273 17.83 8.03 -22.44
N TRP A 274 16.92 7.39 -21.69
CA TRP A 274 16.41 6.05 -22.01
C TRP A 274 15.62 6.00 -23.32
N ASN A 275 14.78 6.99 -23.62
CA ASN A 275 14.05 7.07 -24.89
C ASN A 275 15.00 7.24 -26.09
N ARG A 276 16.05 8.06 -25.96
CA ARG A 276 17.09 8.15 -26.99
C ARG A 276 17.82 6.82 -27.20
N GLN A 277 18.05 6.08 -26.12
CA GLN A 277 18.64 4.75 -26.20
C GLN A 277 17.70 3.71 -26.84
N ARG A 278 16.37 3.84 -26.60
CA ARG A 278 15.31 3.03 -27.25
C ARG A 278 15.15 3.33 -28.73
N GLU A 279 15.18 4.59 -29.14
CA GLU A 279 15.08 5.00 -30.56
C GLU A 279 16.28 4.55 -31.39
N GLY A 280 17.43 4.33 -30.74
CA GLY A 280 18.64 3.79 -31.37
C GLY A 280 18.72 2.27 -31.42
N ASP A 281 17.74 1.54 -30.86
CA ASP A 281 17.72 0.08 -30.83
C ASP A 281 17.07 -0.49 -32.10
N PRO A 282 17.83 -1.15 -33.00
CA PRO A 282 17.30 -1.69 -34.26
C PRO A 282 16.29 -2.82 -34.08
N ASP A 283 16.14 -3.39 -32.88
CA ASP A 283 15.18 -4.45 -32.54
C ASP A 283 13.89 -3.90 -31.87
N TYR A 284 13.75 -2.58 -31.70
CA TYR A 284 12.56 -1.95 -31.14
C TYR A 284 11.45 -1.79 -32.19
N VAL A 285 10.42 -2.63 -32.13
CA VAL A 285 9.23 -2.53 -32.98
C VAL A 285 8.13 -1.77 -32.24
N GLU A 286 7.84 -0.56 -32.70
CA GLU A 286 6.72 0.24 -32.23
C GLU A 286 5.40 -0.54 -32.46
N GLN A 287 4.70 -0.93 -31.38
CA GLN A 287 3.41 -1.61 -31.48
C GLN A 287 2.28 -0.62 -31.84
N GLN A 288 2.44 0.12 -32.93
CA GLN A 288 1.36 0.90 -33.54
C GLN A 288 1.14 0.47 -34.99
N ALA A 289 0.45 -0.67 -35.19
CA ALA A 289 -0.32 -0.94 -36.40
C ALA A 289 -1.17 -2.22 -36.27
N LEU A 290 -2.04 -2.31 -35.26
CA LEU A 290 -3.18 -3.24 -35.29
C LEU A 290 -4.42 -2.52 -34.75
N ARG A 291 -4.73 -1.39 -35.40
CA ARG A 291 -6.10 -0.89 -35.51
C ARG A 291 -6.47 -0.92 -36.99
N LEU A 292 -7.00 -2.06 -37.41
CA LEU A 292 -7.97 -2.19 -38.49
C LEU A 292 -9.06 -3.13 -37.98
#